data_AF-A0A940U2X6-F1
#
_entry.id   AF-A0A940U2X6-F1
#
_cell.length_a   1.000
_cell.length_b   1.000
_cell.length_c   1.000
_cell.angle_alpha   90.00
_cell.angle_beta   90.00
_cell.angle_gamma   90.00
#
_symmetry.space_group_name_H-M   'P 1'
#
loop_
_entity.id
_entity.type
_entity.pdbx_description
1 polymer ?
#
loop_
_entity_poly.entity_id
_entity_poly.type
_entity_poly.pdbx_seq_one_letter_code
_entity_poly.pdbx_strand_id
1 'polypeptide(L)' 'MNKIERVRAALNGKPVDHSPFTVWYHFGTQHASPEQTAEVHLGFFEAYDFDFLKVMNDYDYPMPEGMETMATAADLKRLS' A
#
# COMPACT_ATOMS: atom_id res chain seq x y z
N MET A 1 -2.95 -23.22 -8.39
CA MET A 1 -2.63 -22.73 -7.04
C MET A 1 -3.56 -21.56 -6.73
N ASN A 2 -3.84 -21.27 -5.46
CA ASN A 2 -4.48 -20.00 -5.09
C ASN A 2 -3.45 -18.84 -5.08
N LYS A 3 -3.94 -17.60 -5.02
CA LYS A 3 -3.09 -16.38 -5.07
C LYS A 3 -2.03 -16.37 -3.96
N ILE A 4 -2.40 -16.77 -2.73
CA ILE A 4 -1.47 -16.81 -1.58
C ILE A 4 -0.38 -17.87 -1.79
N GLU A 5 -0.76 -19.07 -2.23
CA GLU A 5 0.18 -20.15 -2.56
C GLU A 5 1.16 -19.71 -3.64
N ARG A 6 0.67 -19.07 -4.70
CA ARG A 6 1.49 -18.57 -5.81
C ARG A 6 2.53 -17.57 -5.35
N VAL A 7 2.10 -16.53 -4.63
CA VAL A 7 3.01 -15.49 -4.12
C VAL A 7 4.07 -16.09 -3.20
N ARG A 8 3.66 -16.97 -2.27
CA ARG A 8 4.60 -17.65 -1.37
C ARG A 8 5.55 -18.58 -2.11
N ALA A 9 5.09 -19.34 -3.09
CA ALA A 9 5.94 -20.22 -3.89
C ALA A 9 6.99 -19.42 -4.69
N ALA A 10 6.57 -18.34 -5.35
CA ALA A 10 7.47 -17.44 -6.07
C ALA A 10 8.55 -16.85 -5.15
N LEU A 11 8.17 -16.34 -3.97
CA LEU A 11 9.13 -15.79 -2.99
C LEU A 11 10.13 -16.84 -2.46
N ASN A 12 9.76 -18.12 -2.48
CA ASN A 12 10.63 -19.23 -2.06
C ASN A 12 11.37 -19.89 -3.23
N GLY A 13 11.31 -19.32 -4.45
CA GLY A 13 11.95 -19.90 -5.63
C GLY A 13 11.37 -21.25 -6.07
N LYS A 14 10.12 -21.56 -5.69
CA LYS A 14 9.43 -22.79 -6.08
C LYS A 14 8.70 -22.60 -7.42
N PRO A 15 8.41 -23.69 -8.17
CA PRO A 15 7.60 -23.61 -9.38
C PRO A 15 6.23 -22.97 -9.12
N VAL A 16 5.78 -22.17 -10.10
CA VAL A 16 4.47 -21.50 -10.09
C VAL A 16 3.74 -21.71 -11.42
N ASP A 17 2.43 -21.58 -11.43
CA ASP A 17 1.57 -21.70 -12.62
C ASP A 17 1.68 -20.47 -13.53
N HIS A 18 1.94 -19.29 -12.97
CA HIS A 18 2.45 -18.10 -13.67
C HIS A 18 3.19 -17.17 -12.70
N SER A 19 3.95 -16.20 -13.23
CA SER A 19 4.57 -15.15 -12.41
C SER A 19 3.50 -14.33 -11.69
N PRO A 20 3.59 -14.12 -10.36
CA PRO A 20 2.63 -13.28 -9.66
C PRO A 20 2.78 -11.81 -10.07
N PHE A 21 1.67 -11.10 -10.20
CA PHE A 21 1.62 -9.73 -10.70
C PHE A 21 0.69 -8.82 -9.87
N THR A 22 1.08 -7.54 -9.74
CA THR A 22 0.25 -6.45 -9.20
C THR A 22 0.76 -5.11 -9.73
N VAL A 23 0.03 -4.03 -9.41
CA VAL A 23 0.43 -2.65 -9.73
C VAL A 23 0.50 -1.80 -8.48
N TRP A 24 1.49 -0.90 -8.43
CA TRP A 24 1.59 0.15 -7.42
C TRP A 24 0.96 1.41 -7.99
N TYR A 25 -0.09 1.91 -7.34
CA TYR A 25 -0.87 3.02 -7.88
C TYR A 25 -1.41 3.91 -6.75
N HIS A 26 -1.16 5.20 -6.86
CA HIS A 26 -1.74 6.20 -5.97
C HIS A 26 -3.09 6.64 -6.51
N PHE A 27 -4.15 6.41 -5.73
CA PHE A 27 -5.53 6.68 -6.17
C PHE A 27 -5.96 8.13 -5.96
N GLY A 28 -5.18 8.92 -5.22
CA GLY A 28 -5.56 10.29 -4.85
C GLY A 28 -6.69 10.34 -3.83
N THR A 29 -6.79 9.32 -2.97
CA THR A 29 -7.85 9.17 -1.96
C THR A 29 -7.41 9.64 -0.57
N GLN A 30 -6.35 10.47 -0.46
CA GLN A 30 -5.79 10.94 0.81
C GLN A 30 -6.77 11.73 1.69
N HIS A 31 -7.88 12.22 1.13
CA HIS A 31 -8.94 12.93 1.85
C HIS A 31 -10.24 12.10 1.98
N ALA A 32 -10.25 10.87 1.46
CA ALA A 32 -11.40 9.99 1.53
C ALA A 32 -11.47 9.27 2.88
N SER A 33 -12.67 8.79 3.24
CA SER A 33 -12.82 7.97 4.44
C SER A 33 -12.03 6.66 4.31
N PRO A 34 -11.65 6.02 5.43
CA PRO A 34 -10.96 4.73 5.40
C PRO A 34 -11.72 3.66 4.61
N GLU A 35 -13.06 3.67 4.69
CA GLU A 35 -13.95 2.74 3.99
C GLU A 35 -13.87 2.95 2.48
N GLN A 36 -13.97 4.20 2.02
CA GLN A 36 -13.86 4.53 0.59
C GLN A 36 -12.47 4.17 0.05
N THR A 37 -11.42 4.44 0.81
CA THR A 37 -10.05 4.02 0.44
C THR A 37 -9.98 2.50 0.28
N ALA A 38 -10.55 1.73 1.22
CA ALA A 38 -10.57 0.27 1.13
C ALA A 38 -11.36 -0.22 -0.11
N GLU A 39 -12.53 0.36 -0.39
CA GLU A 39 -13.36 0.02 -1.55
C GLU A 39 -12.62 0.25 -2.88
N VAL A 40 -11.91 1.36 -3.03
CA VAL A 40 -11.13 1.66 -4.24
C VAL A 40 -10.01 0.63 -4.46
N HIS A 41 -9.30 0.26 -3.39
CA HIS A 41 -8.24 -0.74 -3.46
C HIS A 41 -8.79 -2.14 -3.83
N LEU A 42 -9.89 -2.56 -3.20
CA LEU A 42 -10.54 -3.84 -3.49
C LEU A 42 -11.08 -3.86 -4.91
N GLY A 43 -11.78 -2.81 -5.35
CA GLY A 43 -12.30 -2.70 -6.71
C GLY A 43 -11.21 -2.78 -7.77
N PHE A 44 -10.06 -2.12 -7.54
CA PHE A 44 -8.90 -2.22 -8.45
C PHE A 44 -8.29 -3.62 -8.46
N PHE A 45 -8.15 -4.26 -7.29
CA PHE A 45 -7.65 -5.63 -7.17
C PHE A 45 -8.52 -6.65 -7.89
N GLU A 46 -9.85 -6.54 -7.73
CA GLU A 46 -10.83 -7.44 -8.33
C GLU A 46 -10.98 -7.23 -9.83
N ALA A 47 -11.01 -5.98 -10.30
CA ALA A 47 -11.20 -5.65 -11.71
C ALA A 47 -10.11 -6.22 -12.62
N TYR A 48 -8.89 -6.36 -12.11
CA TYR A 48 -7.73 -6.87 -12.85
C TYR A 48 -7.23 -8.23 -12.35
N ASP A 49 -7.91 -8.82 -11.36
CA ASP A 49 -7.59 -10.13 -10.78
C ASP A 49 -6.11 -10.28 -10.33
N PHE A 50 -5.54 -9.26 -9.68
CA PHE A 50 -4.13 -9.29 -9.27
C PHE A 50 -3.81 -10.39 -8.25
N ASP A 51 -2.55 -10.80 -8.16
CA ASP A 51 -2.13 -11.88 -7.25
C ASP A 51 -1.97 -11.44 -5.80
N PHE A 52 -1.78 -10.15 -5.57
CA PHE A 52 -1.74 -9.57 -4.24
C PHE A 52 -2.14 -8.10 -4.27
N LEU A 53 -2.77 -7.65 -3.19
CA LEU A 53 -3.17 -6.27 -3.01
C LEU A 53 -2.08 -5.51 -2.27
N LYS A 54 -1.52 -4.49 -2.91
CA LYS A 54 -0.73 -3.48 -2.21
C LYS A 54 -1.67 -2.41 -1.66
N VAL A 55 -1.80 -2.35 -0.34
CA VAL A 55 -2.50 -1.25 0.34
C VAL A 55 -1.62 -0.01 0.30
N MET A 56 -2.08 1.06 -0.35
CA MET A 56 -1.40 2.34 -0.40
C MET A 56 -1.92 3.22 0.74
N ASN A 57 -0.99 3.64 1.60
CA ASN A 57 -1.26 4.61 2.63
C ASN A 57 -0.86 5.98 2.09
N ASP A 58 -1.84 6.71 1.56
CA ASP A 58 -1.67 8.08 1.07
C ASP A 58 -1.93 9.13 2.17
N TYR A 59 -2.10 8.70 3.43
CA TYR A 59 -2.35 9.58 4.56
C TYR A 59 -1.06 10.16 5.13
N ASP A 60 -1.12 11.43 5.55
CA ASP A 60 -0.03 12.06 6.28
C ASP A 60 0.23 11.35 7.61
N TYR A 61 1.50 11.26 7.97
CA TYR A 61 1.88 10.86 9.32
C TYR A 61 1.53 11.98 10.32
N PRO A 62 1.13 11.65 11.55
CA PRO A 62 0.86 12.65 12.57
C PRO A 62 2.12 13.49 12.84
N MET A 63 2.00 14.80 12.69
CA MET A 63 3.07 15.75 12.97
C MET A 63 3.14 16.08 14.46
N PRO A 64 4.32 16.43 15.00
CA PRO A 64 4.43 16.98 16.35
C PRO A 64 3.52 18.22 16.52
N GLU A 65 3.02 18.43 17.74
CA GLU A 65 2.14 19.56 18.03
C GLU A 65 2.75 20.90 17.59
N GLY A 66 1.94 21.73 16.94
CA GLY A 66 2.32 23.05 16.44
C GLY A 66 3.25 23.04 15.22
N MET A 67 3.41 21.91 14.53
CA MET A 67 4.26 21.80 13.35
C MET A 67 3.45 21.43 12.10
N GLU A 68 3.52 22.29 11.08
CA GLU A 68 2.95 22.01 9.76
C GLU A 68 3.95 21.37 8.79
N THR A 69 5.24 21.64 8.96
CA THR A 69 6.29 21.13 8.06
C THR A 69 7.56 20.80 8.83
N MET A 70 8.11 19.61 8.56
CA MET A 70 9.50 19.28 8.91
C MET A 70 10.42 19.76 7.79
N ALA A 71 11.13 20.87 8.02
CA ALA A 71 11.95 21.51 6.98
C ALA A 71 13.45 21.19 7.15
N THR A 72 13.88 20.80 8.34
CA THR A 72 15.29 20.62 8.68
C THR A 72 15.58 19.25 9.30
N ALA A 73 16.84 18.82 9.25
CA ALA A 73 17.28 17.62 9.94
C ALA A 73 17.15 17.72 11.48
N ALA A 74 17.10 18.94 12.04
CA ALA A 74 16.87 19.13 13.46
C ALA A 74 15.41 18.83 13.84
N ASP A 75 14.46 19.11 12.95
CA ASP A 75 13.03 18.87 13.18
C ASP A 75 12.71 17.38 13.35
N LEU A 76 13.46 16.49 12.67
CA LEU A 76 13.36 15.04 12.82
C LEU A 76 13.53 14.57 14.27
N LYS A 77 14.30 15.31 15.10
CA LYS A 77 14.52 14.97 16.50
C LYS A 77 13.27 15.16 17.37
N ARG A 78 12.20 15.78 16.85
CA ARG A 78 10.93 15.99 17.55
C ARG A 78 9.94 14.82 17.43
N LEU A 79 10.28 13.78 16.66
CA LEU A 79 9.46 12.58 16.48
C LEU A 79 9.63 11.53 17.61
N SER A 80 10.39 11.84 18.66
CA SER A 80 10.77 10.92 19.75
C SER A 80 9.71 10.76 20.82
#